data_AF-A0A6V6ZSG9-F1
#
_entry.id   AF-A0A6V6ZSG9-F1
#
_cell.length_a   1.000
_cell.length_b   1.000
_cell.length_c   1.000
_cell.angle_alpha   90.00
_cell.angle_beta   90.00
_cell.angle_gamma   90.00
#
_symmetry.space_group_name_H-M   'P 1'
#
loop_
_entity.id
_entity.type
_entity.pdbx_description
1 polymer ?
#
loop_
_entity_poly.entity_id
_entity_poly.type
_entity_poly.pdbx_seq_one_letter_code
_entity_poly.pdbx_strand_id
1 'polypeptide(L)'
;MFRYFISTVIVLWPIATKADVLPPALSSDYSHMIATGPTTKIGLVRNGNSADNTLGGTRLVDSFRGAGGNDVLIGYDSVDTYTFELGDGADIVVDHSADGNRIKFIDVPEGAVRRFETPGRDGETDLLITYGNNDAIRIVGWSELSENTKSGWTFDHVFRPKQEPVKGPPSSLMLILTDPISALKLFLLLFLSFFPLARVLWVRRQKSKE
;
A
#
# COMPACT_ATOMS: atom_id res chain seq x y z
N MET A 1 -52.65 7.32 -22.85
CA MET A 1 -52.69 8.38 -21.82
C MET A 1 -51.62 8.03 -20.78
N PHE A 2 -50.76 9.00 -20.46
CA PHE A 2 -49.39 8.87 -19.97
C PHE A 2 -49.17 7.97 -18.73
N ARG A 3 -48.13 7.13 -18.80
CA ARG A 3 -47.56 6.38 -17.68
C ARG A 3 -46.47 7.21 -17.00
N TYR A 4 -46.53 7.31 -15.67
CA TYR A 4 -45.56 7.96 -14.81
C TYR A 4 -44.20 7.25 -14.90
N PHE A 5 -43.19 7.91 -15.45
CA PHE A 5 -41.79 7.55 -15.26
C PHE A 5 -41.28 8.27 -14.01
N ILE A 6 -40.87 7.49 -13.01
CA ILE A 6 -40.15 7.98 -11.85
C ILE A 6 -38.81 8.52 -12.37
N SER A 7 -38.64 9.83 -12.25
CA SER A 7 -37.45 10.55 -12.67
C SER A 7 -36.32 10.22 -11.68
N THR A 8 -35.49 9.23 -12.00
CA THR A 8 -34.21 9.07 -11.32
C THR A 8 -33.31 10.19 -11.83
N VAL A 9 -33.06 11.16 -10.96
CA VAL A 9 -32.04 12.19 -11.14
C VAL A 9 -30.69 11.46 -11.22
N ILE A 10 -30.25 11.16 -12.44
CA ILE A 10 -28.87 10.77 -12.71
C ILE A 10 -28.06 12.04 -12.48
N VAL A 11 -27.40 12.11 -11.32
CA VAL A 11 -26.41 13.13 -11.03
C VAL A 11 -25.23 12.86 -11.96
N LEU A 12 -25.23 13.53 -13.12
CA LEU A 12 -24.10 13.62 -14.01
C LEU A 12 -22.98 14.33 -13.25
N TRP A 13 -22.03 13.59 -12.69
CA TRP A 13 -20.76 14.18 -12.26
C TRP A 13 -19.90 14.41 -13.50
N PRO A 14 -19.45 15.65 -13.76
CA PRO A 14 -18.49 15.90 -14.81
C PRO A 14 -17.11 15.51 -14.26
N ILE A 15 -16.68 14.26 -14.43
CA ILE A 15 -15.25 13.92 -14.33
C ILE A 15 -14.69 13.93 -15.74
N ALA A 16 -14.59 15.11 -16.32
CA ALA A 16 -13.85 15.32 -17.55
C ALA A 16 -13.46 16.78 -17.65
N THR A 17 -12.40 17.17 -16.95
CA THR A 17 -11.54 18.30 -17.36
C THR A 17 -10.26 18.29 -16.53
N LYS A 18 -9.39 17.30 -16.75
CA LYS A 18 -7.93 17.48 -16.64
C LYS A 18 -7.10 16.28 -17.14
N ALA A 19 -7.36 15.80 -18.36
CA ALA A 19 -6.48 14.80 -18.99
C ALA A 19 -5.41 15.43 -19.92
N ASP A 20 -5.35 16.77 -20.06
CA ASP A 20 -4.67 17.40 -21.21
C ASP A 20 -3.28 18.02 -20.96
N VAL A 21 -2.67 17.93 -19.76
CA VAL A 21 -1.21 18.16 -19.64
C VAL A 21 -0.63 17.28 -18.54
N LEU A 22 -0.05 16.15 -18.93
CA LEU A 22 0.60 15.18 -18.06
C LEU A 22 1.88 15.78 -17.42
N PRO A 23 2.08 15.71 -16.10
CA PRO A 23 3.36 16.01 -15.48
C PRO A 23 4.40 14.91 -15.80
N PRO A 24 5.72 15.24 -15.80
CA PRO A 24 6.76 14.29 -16.15
C PRO A 24 7.07 13.36 -14.96
N ALA A 25 6.54 12.14 -14.98
CA ALA A 25 7.10 11.03 -14.21
C ALA A 25 6.98 9.70 -14.99
N LEU A 26 8.14 9.23 -15.47
CA LEU A 26 8.46 7.88 -15.93
C LEU A 26 7.54 7.24 -17.00
N SER A 27 7.33 7.94 -18.11
CA SER A 27 6.62 7.44 -19.31
C SER A 27 7.39 6.38 -20.12
N SER A 28 8.42 5.74 -19.57
CA SER A 28 9.17 4.73 -20.32
C SER A 28 8.30 3.49 -20.47
N ASP A 29 7.85 3.22 -21.69
CA ASP A 29 7.30 1.94 -22.10
C ASP A 29 8.42 0.89 -22.05
N TYR A 30 8.22 -0.17 -21.26
CA TYR A 30 9.18 -1.26 -21.10
C TYR A 30 8.70 -2.58 -21.74
N SER A 31 7.66 -2.56 -22.58
CA SER A 31 7.11 -3.73 -23.26
C SER A 31 8.13 -4.49 -24.13
N HIS A 32 9.19 -3.80 -24.58
CA HIS A 32 10.28 -4.39 -25.35
C HIS A 32 11.41 -4.99 -24.50
N MET A 33 11.38 -4.85 -23.17
CA MET A 33 12.41 -5.44 -22.31
C MET A 33 12.25 -6.96 -22.26
N ILE A 34 13.13 -7.66 -22.97
CA ILE A 34 13.33 -9.10 -22.82
C ILE A 34 14.51 -9.29 -21.86
N ALA A 35 14.34 -10.07 -20.80
CA ALA A 35 15.44 -10.42 -19.90
C ALA A 35 16.50 -11.23 -20.68
N THR A 36 17.60 -10.59 -21.10
CA THR A 36 18.67 -11.20 -21.91
C THR A 36 19.81 -11.79 -21.08
N GLY A 37 19.62 -11.93 -19.75
CA GLY A 37 20.61 -12.48 -18.83
C GLY A 37 20.21 -13.85 -18.24
N PRO A 38 21.17 -14.63 -17.70
CA PRO A 38 20.93 -15.94 -17.07
C PRO A 38 20.21 -15.88 -15.71
N THR A 39 19.57 -14.77 -15.37
CA THR A 39 18.81 -14.58 -14.13
C THR A 39 17.32 -14.66 -14.41
N THR A 40 16.60 -15.30 -13.51
CA THR A 40 15.15 -15.48 -13.47
C THR A 40 14.37 -14.33 -14.14
N LYS A 41 13.44 -14.68 -15.03
CA LYS A 41 12.49 -13.76 -15.68
C LYS A 41 11.56 -13.16 -14.62
N ILE A 42 12.00 -12.11 -13.91
CA ILE A 42 11.20 -11.36 -12.93
C ILE A 42 10.71 -10.08 -13.62
N GLY A 43 9.41 -9.78 -13.54
CA GLY A 43 8.91 -8.49 -14.02
C GLY A 43 9.29 -7.32 -13.11
N LEU A 44 8.88 -6.12 -13.52
CA LEU A 44 9.17 -4.86 -12.86
C LEU A 44 8.25 -4.64 -11.65
N VAL A 45 8.79 -3.91 -10.68
CA VAL A 45 8.01 -3.24 -9.64
C VAL A 45 7.98 -1.75 -9.96
N ARG A 46 6.80 -1.22 -10.26
CA ARG A 46 6.52 0.15 -10.68
C ARG A 46 5.81 0.88 -9.55
N ASN A 47 6.48 1.88 -8.96
CA ASN A 47 5.91 2.73 -7.93
C ASN A 47 5.84 4.18 -8.42
N GLY A 48 4.65 4.77 -8.32
CA GLY A 48 4.40 6.19 -8.48
C GLY A 48 4.69 6.98 -7.22
N ASN A 49 4.10 8.17 -7.14
CA ASN A 49 4.25 9.10 -6.02
C ASN A 49 2.89 9.72 -5.66
N SER A 50 2.84 10.96 -5.18
CA SER A 50 1.59 11.62 -4.78
C SER A 50 0.97 12.50 -5.88
N ALA A 51 1.54 12.47 -7.08
CA ALA A 51 1.06 13.20 -8.24
C ALA A 51 0.69 12.21 -9.34
N ASP A 52 -0.17 12.64 -10.26
CA ASP A 52 -0.58 11.87 -11.43
C ASP A 52 0.64 11.30 -12.19
N ASN A 53 0.67 10.00 -12.39
CA ASN A 53 1.75 9.27 -13.05
C ASN A 53 1.23 8.44 -14.23
N THR A 54 2.15 8.09 -15.13
CA THR A 54 1.90 7.10 -16.17
C THR A 54 2.97 6.04 -16.09
N LEU A 55 2.59 4.83 -15.71
CA LEU A 55 3.50 3.73 -15.42
C LEU A 55 3.25 2.59 -16.41
N GLY A 56 4.21 2.37 -17.32
CA GLY A 56 4.25 1.19 -18.18
C GLY A 56 5.04 0.04 -17.58
N GLY A 57 4.56 -1.19 -17.80
CA GLY A 57 5.22 -2.45 -17.51
C GLY A 57 5.99 -3.02 -18.69
N THR A 58 6.15 -4.34 -18.65
CA THR A 58 6.85 -5.22 -19.58
C THR A 58 5.87 -6.26 -20.12
N ARG A 59 6.35 -7.35 -20.72
CA ARG A 59 5.52 -8.51 -21.09
C ARG A 59 5.67 -9.66 -20.08
N LEU A 60 6.07 -9.34 -18.86
CA LEU A 60 6.35 -10.25 -17.75
C LEU A 60 5.38 -9.98 -16.60
N VAL A 61 5.42 -10.80 -15.56
CA VAL A 61 4.63 -10.58 -14.34
C VAL A 61 5.18 -9.38 -13.57
N ASP A 62 4.49 -8.25 -13.69
CA ASP A 62 4.80 -6.96 -13.11
C ASP A 62 3.96 -6.66 -11.86
N SER A 63 4.38 -5.64 -11.12
CA SER A 63 3.65 -5.11 -9.95
C SER A 63 3.61 -3.59 -9.99
N PHE A 64 2.41 -3.02 -9.83
CA PHE A 64 2.15 -1.59 -9.90
C PHE A 64 1.60 -1.06 -8.58
N ARG A 65 2.04 0.16 -8.24
CA ARG A 65 1.45 0.99 -7.20
C ARG A 65 1.51 2.45 -7.68
N GLY A 66 0.37 3.03 -8.02
CA GLY A 66 0.25 4.45 -8.35
C GLY A 66 0.59 5.34 -7.16
N ALA A 67 0.09 4.94 -5.98
CA ALA A 67 0.05 5.75 -4.76
C ALA A 67 -0.95 6.89 -4.91
N GLY A 68 -0.61 8.14 -4.58
CA GLY A 68 -1.60 9.22 -4.63
C GLY A 68 -1.65 9.90 -5.99
N GLY A 69 -2.83 10.30 -6.43
CA GLY A 69 -3.00 11.05 -7.68
C GLY A 69 -4.10 10.42 -8.53
N ASN A 70 -4.12 10.74 -9.82
CA ASN A 70 -4.91 9.99 -10.78
C ASN A 70 -3.96 9.38 -11.80
N ASP A 71 -3.65 8.10 -11.64
CA ASP A 71 -2.60 7.41 -12.37
C ASP A 71 -3.12 6.64 -13.58
N VAL A 72 -2.22 6.40 -14.54
CA VAL A 72 -2.44 5.48 -15.67
C VAL A 72 -1.44 4.33 -15.58
N LEU A 73 -1.93 3.12 -15.38
CA LEU A 73 -1.13 1.91 -15.17
C LEU A 73 -1.33 0.94 -16.35
N ILE A 74 -0.24 0.55 -17.03
CA ILE A 74 -0.27 -0.22 -18.27
C ILE A 74 0.56 -1.50 -18.11
N GLY A 75 -0.08 -2.67 -18.03
CA GLY A 75 0.56 -3.96 -17.74
C GLY A 75 1.05 -4.77 -18.94
N TYR A 76 0.35 -4.66 -20.09
CA TYR A 76 0.58 -5.48 -21.29
C TYR A 76 0.22 -6.97 -21.15
N ASP A 77 1.21 -7.86 -20.99
CA ASP A 77 1.04 -9.33 -21.05
C ASP A 77 1.43 -9.96 -19.71
N SER A 78 0.89 -11.15 -19.43
CA SER A 78 1.06 -11.91 -18.18
C SER A 78 0.11 -11.44 -17.08
N VAL A 79 0.11 -12.13 -15.93
CA VAL A 79 -0.80 -11.82 -14.83
C VAL A 79 -0.12 -10.83 -13.89
N ASP A 80 -0.48 -9.56 -14.02
CA ASP A 80 0.09 -8.46 -13.24
C ASP A 80 -0.66 -8.21 -11.94
N THR A 81 -0.02 -7.47 -11.03
CA THR A 81 -0.62 -7.06 -9.74
C THR A 81 -0.66 -5.54 -9.61
N TYR A 82 -1.85 -4.99 -9.38
CA TYR A 82 -2.09 -3.57 -9.16
C TYR A 82 -2.53 -3.35 -7.71
N THR A 83 -1.75 -2.60 -6.93
CA THR A 83 -1.97 -2.41 -5.49
C THR A 83 -2.53 -1.03 -5.18
N PHE A 84 -3.62 -0.98 -4.39
CA PHE A 84 -4.33 0.23 -4.01
C PHE A 84 -4.57 0.32 -2.49
N GLU A 85 -4.43 1.53 -1.93
CA GLU A 85 -4.80 1.92 -0.57
C GLU A 85 -5.81 3.07 -0.57
N LEU A 86 -6.41 3.39 0.59
CA LEU A 86 -7.27 4.58 0.70
C LEU A 86 -6.48 5.86 0.46
N GLY A 87 -7.05 6.78 -0.31
CA GLY A 87 -6.43 8.06 -0.67
C GLY A 87 -5.51 7.99 -1.89
N ASP A 88 -5.49 6.86 -2.60
CA ASP A 88 -4.73 6.73 -3.84
C ASP A 88 -5.35 7.54 -4.99
N GLY A 89 -6.65 7.87 -4.93
CA GLY A 89 -7.33 8.70 -5.93
C GLY A 89 -8.04 7.89 -7.01
N ALA A 90 -8.13 8.43 -8.23
CA ALA A 90 -8.92 7.84 -9.32
C ALA A 90 -8.03 7.39 -10.49
N ASP A 91 -7.72 6.10 -10.51
CA ASP A 91 -6.74 5.50 -11.40
C ASP A 91 -7.37 4.78 -12.60
N ILE A 92 -6.60 4.68 -13.68
CA ILE A 92 -6.92 3.96 -14.90
C ILE A 92 -5.95 2.79 -15.06
N VAL A 93 -6.50 1.60 -15.25
CA VAL A 93 -5.75 0.38 -15.58
C VAL A 93 -6.05 -0.03 -17.01
N VAL A 94 -4.98 -0.20 -17.81
CA VAL A 94 -5.05 -0.69 -19.19
C VAL A 94 -4.27 -2.00 -19.26
N ASP A 95 -5.01 -3.10 -19.25
CA ASP A 95 -4.43 -4.43 -19.26
C ASP A 95 -5.43 -5.45 -19.80
N HIS A 96 -5.06 -6.10 -20.90
CA HIS A 96 -5.90 -7.06 -21.61
C HIS A 96 -5.26 -8.45 -21.60
N SER A 97 -4.44 -8.76 -20.59
CA SER A 97 -3.87 -10.09 -20.41
C SER A 97 -4.96 -11.17 -20.50
N ALA A 98 -4.70 -12.19 -21.33
CA ALA A 98 -5.67 -13.25 -21.60
C ALA A 98 -6.03 -14.08 -20.36
N ASP A 99 -5.12 -14.13 -19.38
CA ASP A 99 -5.24 -14.90 -18.14
C ASP A 99 -5.84 -14.08 -16.98
N GLY A 100 -6.19 -12.81 -17.21
CA GLY A 100 -6.65 -11.88 -16.19
C GLY A 100 -5.51 -11.29 -15.35
N ASN A 101 -5.86 -10.53 -14.31
CA ASN A 101 -4.92 -9.78 -13.47
C ASN A 101 -5.36 -9.70 -12.01
N ARG A 102 -4.52 -9.13 -11.15
CA ARG A 102 -4.80 -9.03 -9.71
C ARG A 102 -4.95 -7.58 -9.29
N ILE A 103 -6.12 -7.22 -8.80
CA ILE A 103 -6.31 -6.01 -8.00
C ILE A 103 -6.10 -6.38 -6.53
N LYS A 104 -5.18 -5.68 -5.86
CA LYS A 104 -4.86 -5.92 -4.46
C LYS A 104 -5.14 -4.67 -3.64
N PHE A 105 -6.13 -4.74 -2.77
CA PHE A 105 -6.42 -3.69 -1.81
C PHE A 105 -5.66 -3.91 -0.50
N ILE A 106 -5.02 -2.86 0.02
CA ILE A 106 -4.42 -2.87 1.36
C ILE A 106 -5.29 -2.08 2.33
N ASP A 107 -5.71 -2.72 3.42
CA ASP A 107 -6.57 -2.17 4.47
C ASP A 107 -7.94 -1.63 4.00
N VAL A 108 -8.36 -1.93 2.77
CA VAL A 108 -9.71 -1.67 2.30
C VAL A 108 -10.56 -2.93 2.52
N PRO A 109 -11.67 -2.87 3.26
CA PRO A 109 -12.58 -4.01 3.37
C PRO A 109 -13.45 -4.18 2.12
N GLU A 110 -13.80 -5.42 1.78
CA GLU A 110 -14.69 -5.73 0.63
C GLU A 110 -16.03 -4.97 0.73
N GLY A 111 -16.58 -4.77 1.93
CA GLY A 111 -17.80 -3.99 2.12
C GLY A 111 -17.69 -2.50 1.77
N ALA A 112 -16.47 -1.97 1.62
CA ALA A 112 -16.22 -0.62 1.12
C ALA A 112 -16.02 -0.57 -0.40
N VAL A 113 -16.00 -1.71 -1.09
CA VAL A 113 -15.78 -1.79 -2.53
C VAL A 113 -17.10 -1.99 -3.27
N ARG A 114 -17.29 -1.26 -4.36
CA ARG A 114 -18.45 -1.42 -5.25
C ARG A 114 -17.96 -1.44 -6.69
N ARG A 115 -18.48 -2.39 -7.47
CA ARG A 115 -18.06 -2.64 -8.86
C ARG A 115 -19.25 -2.46 -9.79
N PHE A 116 -19.07 -1.75 -10.89
CA PHE A 116 -20.10 -1.45 -11.88
C PHE A 116 -19.49 -1.43 -13.27
N GLU A 117 -20.23 -1.91 -14.27
CA GLU A 117 -19.89 -1.60 -15.66
C GLU A 117 -20.34 -0.17 -15.96
N THR A 118 -19.46 0.60 -16.62
CA THR A 118 -19.70 1.98 -17.03
C THR A 118 -19.41 2.14 -18.51
N PRO A 119 -20.06 3.08 -19.23
CA PRO A 119 -19.73 3.32 -20.64
C PRO A 119 -18.24 3.58 -20.84
N GLY A 120 -17.62 2.83 -21.75
CA GLY A 120 -16.25 2.93 -22.23
C GLY A 120 -16.17 3.67 -23.57
N ARG A 121 -15.10 3.42 -24.32
CA ARG A 121 -14.94 3.96 -25.69
C ARG A 121 -15.65 3.08 -26.71
N ASP A 122 -16.00 3.67 -27.84
CA ASP A 122 -16.50 2.95 -29.03
C ASP A 122 -17.71 2.02 -28.81
N GLY A 123 -18.52 2.29 -27.77
CA GLY A 123 -19.70 1.49 -27.42
C GLY A 123 -19.43 0.33 -26.46
N GLU A 124 -18.17 0.11 -26.09
CA GLU A 124 -17.76 -0.85 -25.07
C GLU A 124 -18.03 -0.32 -23.65
N THR A 125 -17.81 -1.18 -22.66
CA THR A 125 -17.93 -0.87 -21.24
C THR A 125 -16.62 -1.17 -20.51
N ASP A 126 -16.35 -0.33 -19.50
CA ASP A 126 -15.21 -0.45 -18.59
C ASP A 126 -15.71 -0.96 -17.23
N LEU A 127 -14.84 -1.59 -16.44
CA LEU A 127 -15.15 -1.90 -15.05
C LEU A 127 -14.74 -0.74 -14.17
N LEU A 128 -15.72 -0.08 -13.56
CA LEU A 128 -15.49 0.92 -12.52
C LEU A 128 -15.58 0.27 -11.15
N ILE A 129 -14.53 0.42 -10.37
CA ILE A 129 -14.44 0.01 -8.99
C ILE A 129 -14.32 1.26 -8.15
N THR A 130 -15.26 1.47 -7.24
CA THR A 130 -15.20 2.58 -6.26
C THR A 130 -14.95 2.02 -4.89
N TYR A 131 -14.12 2.70 -4.11
CA TYR A 131 -13.79 2.28 -2.76
C TYR A 131 -13.48 3.47 -1.86
N GLY A 132 -13.66 3.28 -0.55
CA GLY A 132 -13.60 4.39 0.39
C GLY A 132 -14.64 5.46 0.05
N ASN A 133 -14.26 6.74 0.16
CA ASN A 133 -15.16 7.86 -0.13
C ASN A 133 -14.92 8.50 -1.49
N ASN A 134 -13.69 8.49 -2.01
CA ASN A 134 -13.29 9.25 -3.18
C ASN A 134 -12.35 8.49 -4.13
N ASP A 135 -12.06 7.22 -3.84
CA ASP A 135 -11.08 6.46 -4.61
C ASP A 135 -11.77 5.58 -5.66
N ALA A 136 -11.13 5.44 -6.82
CA ALA A 136 -11.67 4.68 -7.94
C ALA A 136 -10.57 4.00 -8.75
N ILE A 137 -10.93 2.86 -9.35
CA ILE A 137 -10.13 2.17 -10.36
C ILE A 137 -11.04 1.97 -11.57
N ARG A 138 -10.57 2.39 -12.75
CA ARG A 138 -11.24 2.13 -14.02
C ARG A 138 -10.40 1.18 -14.85
N ILE A 139 -10.89 -0.04 -15.05
CA ILE A 139 -10.27 -1.02 -15.96
C ILE A 139 -10.91 -0.87 -17.33
N VAL A 140 -10.10 -0.49 -18.31
CA VAL A 140 -10.54 -0.14 -19.67
C VAL A 140 -10.86 -1.38 -20.50
N GLY A 141 -11.91 -1.32 -21.33
CA GLY A 141 -12.30 -2.35 -22.30
C GLY A 141 -12.74 -3.65 -21.64
N TRP A 142 -13.44 -3.55 -20.50
CA TRP A 142 -13.89 -4.70 -19.74
C TRP A 142 -14.83 -5.62 -20.52
N SER A 143 -15.76 -5.08 -21.31
CA SER A 143 -16.65 -5.90 -22.15
C SER A 143 -15.94 -6.62 -23.30
N GLU A 144 -14.76 -6.16 -23.70
CA GLU A 144 -13.97 -6.79 -24.77
C GLU A 144 -13.30 -8.08 -24.29
N LEU A 145 -13.16 -8.25 -22.97
CA LEU A 145 -12.57 -9.45 -22.39
C LEU A 145 -13.53 -10.64 -22.51
N SER A 146 -12.98 -11.82 -22.82
CA SER A 146 -13.73 -13.07 -22.75
C SER A 146 -14.19 -13.35 -21.31
N GLU A 147 -15.29 -14.08 -21.12
CA GLU A 147 -15.74 -14.48 -19.77
C GLU A 147 -14.67 -15.27 -19.00
N ASN A 148 -13.88 -16.09 -19.69
CA ASN A 148 -12.73 -16.79 -19.09
C ASN A 148 -11.68 -15.80 -18.59
N THR A 149 -11.34 -14.79 -19.40
CA THR A 149 -10.39 -13.74 -19.01
C THR A 149 -10.92 -12.93 -17.84
N LYS A 150 -12.20 -12.52 -17.85
CA LYS A 150 -12.84 -11.83 -16.71
C LYS A 150 -12.77 -12.68 -15.44
N SER A 151 -13.00 -13.99 -15.52
CA SER A 151 -12.88 -14.89 -14.37
C SER A 151 -11.45 -15.04 -13.82
N GLY A 152 -10.45 -14.70 -14.64
CA GLY A 152 -9.04 -14.66 -14.24
C GLY A 152 -8.69 -13.43 -13.40
N TRP A 153 -9.53 -12.38 -13.42
CA TRP A 153 -9.33 -11.22 -12.56
C TRP A 153 -9.64 -11.55 -11.11
N THR A 154 -8.70 -11.28 -10.20
CA THR A 154 -8.88 -11.40 -8.76
C THR A 154 -8.90 -10.04 -8.07
N PHE A 155 -9.65 -9.96 -6.98
CA PHE A 155 -9.78 -8.75 -6.15
C PHE A 155 -9.46 -9.13 -4.71
N ASP A 156 -8.19 -9.03 -4.34
CA ASP A 156 -7.66 -9.50 -3.08
C ASP A 156 -7.66 -8.38 -2.03
N HIS A 157 -8.02 -8.72 -0.80
CA HIS A 157 -8.03 -7.79 0.34
C HIS A 157 -7.01 -8.22 1.38
N VAL A 158 -6.02 -7.38 1.63
CA VAL A 158 -4.92 -7.65 2.56
C VAL A 158 -4.91 -6.63 3.69
N PHE A 159 -4.97 -7.10 4.93
CA PHE A 159 -4.92 -6.23 6.10
C PHE A 159 -3.55 -6.29 6.76
N ARG A 160 -2.97 -5.12 7.03
CA ARG A 160 -1.76 -5.02 7.83
C ARG A 160 -2.07 -5.52 9.25
N PRO A 161 -1.16 -6.27 9.89
CA PRO A 161 -1.36 -6.68 11.28
C PRO A 161 -1.56 -5.45 12.14
N LYS A 162 -2.55 -5.49 13.04
CA LYS A 162 -2.73 -4.44 14.04
C LYS A 162 -1.42 -4.34 14.81
N GLN A 163 -0.78 -3.17 14.77
CA GLN A 163 0.33 -2.91 15.67
C GLN A 163 -0.28 -2.87 17.07
N GLU A 164 -0.04 -3.92 17.87
CA GLU A 164 -0.28 -3.80 19.29
C GLU A 164 0.59 -2.65 19.81
N PRO A 165 0.06 -1.75 20.66
CA PRO A 165 0.90 -0.77 21.31
C PRO A 165 2.06 -1.55 21.92
N VAL A 166 3.29 -1.17 21.59
CA VAL A 166 4.49 -1.77 22.21
C VAL A 166 4.22 -1.71 23.71
N LYS A 167 3.99 -2.87 24.34
CA LYS A 167 3.88 -2.93 25.79
C LYS A 167 5.19 -2.34 26.28
N GLY A 168 5.13 -1.11 26.77
CA GLY A 168 6.29 -0.48 27.40
C GLY A 168 6.85 -1.44 28.44
N PRO A 169 8.13 -1.31 28.81
CA PRO A 169 8.67 -2.09 29.92
C PRO A 169 7.68 -1.98 31.10
N PRO A 170 7.39 -3.09 31.80
CA PRO A 170 6.37 -3.12 32.83
C PRO A 170 6.59 -1.93 33.76
N SER A 171 5.51 -1.19 34.06
CA SER A 171 5.53 0.01 34.90
C SER A 171 6.09 -0.22 36.31
N SER A 172 6.51 -1.44 36.64
CA SER A 172 7.29 -1.80 37.82
C SER A 172 8.67 -1.14 37.92
N LEU A 173 9.18 -0.48 36.86
CA LEU A 173 10.38 0.38 36.96
C LEU A 173 10.08 1.83 37.36
N MET A 174 8.81 2.22 37.46
CA MET A 174 8.41 3.51 38.03
C MET A 174 8.23 3.39 39.56
N LEU A 175 9.18 2.75 40.25
CA LEU A 175 9.16 2.67 41.71
C LEU A 175 10.55 2.70 42.34
N ILE A 176 11.44 3.63 41.97
CA ILE A 176 12.56 3.99 42.88
C ILE A 176 12.95 5.47 42.69
N LEU A 177 12.11 6.43 43.07
CA LEU A 177 12.57 7.79 43.41
C LEU A 177 11.62 8.45 44.42
N THR A 178 11.51 7.88 45.63
CA THR A 178 10.95 8.64 46.78
C THR A 178 11.81 8.55 48.04
N ASP A 179 12.80 7.65 48.10
CA ASP A 179 13.68 7.52 49.27
C ASP A 179 15.14 7.92 48.93
N PRO A 180 15.71 8.96 49.60
CA PRO A 180 17.08 9.41 49.35
C PRO A 180 18.14 8.35 49.71
N ILE A 181 17.80 7.37 50.55
CA ILE A 181 18.70 6.27 50.94
C ILE A 181 18.83 5.22 49.82
N SER A 182 17.77 5.01 49.03
CA SER A 182 17.74 4.02 47.94
C SER A 182 18.45 4.52 46.68
N ALA A 183 18.39 5.84 46.41
CA ALA A 183 19.14 6.48 45.32
C ALA A 183 20.65 6.38 45.53
N LEU A 184 21.13 6.51 46.78
CA LEU A 184 22.56 6.40 47.10
C LEU A 184 23.09 4.96 46.96
N LYS A 185 22.26 3.95 47.24
CA LYS A 185 22.61 2.53 47.08
C LYS A 185 22.78 2.14 45.60
N LEU A 186 21.88 2.62 44.74
CA LEU A 186 21.95 2.37 43.30
C LEU A 186 23.11 3.11 42.63
N PHE A 187 23.39 4.35 43.08
CA PHE A 187 24.55 5.11 42.63
C PHE A 187 25.87 4.43 43.04
N LEU A 188 25.97 3.89 44.26
CA LEU A 188 27.17 3.18 44.74
C LEU A 188 27.39 1.84 44.00
N LEU A 189 26.33 1.13 43.65
CA LEU A 189 26.39 -0.13 42.88
C LEU A 189 26.85 0.10 41.44
N LEU A 190 26.42 1.19 40.80
CA LEU A 190 26.89 1.60 39.47
C LEU A 190 28.32 2.17 39.51
N PHE A 191 28.72 2.88 40.58
CA PHE A 191 30.07 3.44 40.68
C PHE A 191 31.16 2.36 40.88
N LEU A 192 30.83 1.26 41.58
CA LEU A 192 31.74 0.14 41.83
C LEU A 192 31.95 -0.79 40.62
N SER A 193 31.06 -0.76 39.62
CA SER A 193 31.23 -1.55 38.39
C SER A 193 32.13 -0.88 37.34
N PHE A 194 32.42 0.42 37.47
CA PHE A 194 33.23 1.18 36.50
C PHE A 194 34.66 1.52 36.96
N PHE A 195 35.02 1.29 38.23
CA PHE A 195 36.39 1.54 38.74
C PHE A 195 36.91 0.34 39.57
N PRO A 196 37.73 -0.56 38.99
CA PRO A 196 38.16 -1.79 39.67
C PRO A 196 39.12 -1.59 40.86
N LEU A 197 39.71 -0.41 41.06
CA LEU A 197 40.62 -0.15 42.19
C LEU A 197 39.91 0.13 43.54
N ALA A 198 38.62 0.48 43.55
CA ALA A 198 37.92 0.81 44.81
C ALA A 198 37.54 -0.43 45.65
N ARG A 199 37.55 -1.63 45.04
CA ARG A 199 37.08 -2.88 45.68
C ARG A 199 38.02 -3.38 46.78
N VAL A 200 39.31 -3.06 46.70
CA VAL A 200 40.33 -3.55 47.66
C VAL A 200 40.32 -2.76 48.97
N LEU A 201 40.05 -1.45 48.92
CA LEU A 201 40.07 -0.57 50.11
C LEU A 201 38.83 -0.74 51.00
N TRP A 202 37.67 -1.08 50.44
CA TRP A 202 36.45 -1.26 51.23
C TRP A 202 36.45 -2.58 52.03
N VAL A 203 36.94 -3.68 51.44
CA VAL A 203 37.01 -4.99 52.12
C VAL A 203 37.97 -4.96 53.31
N ARG A 204 39.08 -4.20 53.26
CA ARG A 204 40.02 -4.08 54.38
C ARG A 204 39.46 -3.34 55.60
N ARG A 205 38.43 -2.49 55.44
CA ARG A 205 37.87 -1.69 56.55
C ARG A 205 36.78 -2.42 57.35
N GLN A 206 36.23 -3.51 56.83
CA GLN A 206 35.24 -4.33 57.54
C GLN A 206 35.89 -5.35 58.49
N LYS A 207 37.15 -5.73 58.26
CA LYS A 207 37.89 -6.70 59.09
C LYS A 207 38.61 -6.12 60.32
N SER A 208 38.52 -4.81 60.59
CA SER A 208 39.17 -4.19 61.76
C SER A 208 38.18 -3.73 62.86
N LYS A 209 36.96 -4.26 62.83
CA LYS A 209 35.92 -4.01 63.85
C LYS A 209 35.37 -5.30 64.48
N GLU A 210 36.09 -6.41 64.29
CA GLU A 210 36.07 -7.58 65.17
C GLU A 210 37.44 -7.67 65.87
#